data_AF-A0A960H8Y7-F1
#
_entry.id   AF-A0A960H8Y7-F1
#
_cell.length_a   1.000
_cell.length_b   1.000
_cell.length_c   1.000
_cell.angle_alpha   90.00
_cell.angle_beta   90.00
_cell.angle_gamma   90.00
#
_symmetry.space_group_name_H-M   'P 1'
#
loop_
_entity.id
_entity.type
_entity.pdbx_description
1 polymer ?
#
loop_
_entity_poly.entity_id
_entity_poly.type
_entity_poly.pdbx_seq_one_letter_code
_entity_poly.pdbx_strand_id
1 'polypeptide(L)'
;MTERVTVGNLRVAPVLYEFINTEVLPGTDLDPDTFWSGVDKVVADLTPKNQDLLARRDDLQAQIDKWHRARVIGPLDPEEYKQFLIDIGYLQPEPADFTITTAGVDDEITTTAGPQLVVPILNARFALNAANARWGSLYDALYGT
;
A
#
# COMPACT_ATOMS: atom_id res chain seq x y z
N MET A 1 -29.83 -8.12 2.91
CA MET A 1 -28.75 -8.38 3.90
C MET A 1 -27.78 -9.34 3.24
N THR A 2 -26.51 -8.99 3.15
CA THR A 2 -25.50 -9.88 2.57
C THR A 2 -25.24 -11.02 3.54
N GLU A 3 -25.39 -12.26 3.09
CA GLU A 3 -25.02 -13.46 3.84
C GLU A 3 -23.55 -13.39 4.27
N ARG A 4 -23.21 -13.91 5.46
CA ARG A 4 -21.84 -13.90 6.00
C ARG A 4 -21.56 -15.14 6.83
N VAL A 5 -20.31 -15.61 6.76
CA VAL A 5 -19.76 -16.67 7.60
C VAL A 5 -19.13 -16.03 8.84
N THR A 6 -19.44 -16.57 10.02
CA THR A 6 -18.85 -16.09 11.28
C THR A 6 -17.55 -16.84 11.55
N VAL A 7 -16.47 -16.10 11.74
CA VAL A 7 -15.12 -16.64 11.94
C VAL A 7 -14.47 -15.85 13.07
N GLY A 8 -14.45 -16.41 14.29
CA GLY A 8 -14.09 -15.65 15.48
C GLY A 8 -15.04 -14.46 15.68
N ASN A 9 -14.48 -13.24 15.77
CA ASN A 9 -15.27 -12.00 15.83
C ASN A 9 -15.57 -11.39 14.46
N LEU A 10 -15.01 -11.95 13.38
CA LEU A 10 -15.23 -11.48 12.03
C LEU A 10 -16.52 -12.05 11.43
N ARG A 11 -17.14 -11.25 10.56
CA ARG A 11 -18.18 -11.70 9.63
C ARG A 11 -17.65 -11.58 8.21
N VAL A 12 -17.25 -12.69 7.62
CA VAL A 12 -16.61 -12.75 6.30
C VAL A 12 -17.66 -13.02 5.21
N ALA A 13 -17.49 -12.42 4.04
CA ALA A 13 -18.37 -12.71 2.91
C ALA A 13 -18.16 -14.16 2.43
N PRO A 14 -19.23 -14.95 2.13
CA PRO A 14 -19.10 -16.35 1.75
C PRO A 14 -18.17 -16.54 0.55
N VAL A 15 -18.29 -15.70 -0.48
CA VAL A 15 -17.42 -15.73 -1.66
C VAL A 15 -15.93 -15.61 -1.32
N LEU A 16 -15.57 -14.78 -0.34
CA LEU A 16 -14.17 -14.64 0.09
C LEU A 16 -13.74 -15.82 0.96
N TYR A 17 -14.60 -16.24 1.88
CA TYR A 17 -14.32 -17.38 2.74
C TYR A 17 -14.10 -18.65 1.93
N GLU A 18 -14.97 -18.95 0.98
CA GLU A 18 -14.87 -20.10 0.08
C GLU A 18 -13.60 -20.01 -0.76
N PHE A 19 -13.38 -18.91 -1.48
CA PHE A 19 -12.18 -18.69 -2.29
C PHE A 19 -10.88 -18.97 -1.51
N ILE A 20 -10.75 -18.42 -0.30
CA ILE A 20 -9.55 -18.64 0.51
C ILE A 20 -9.38 -20.12 0.87
N ASN A 21 -10.45 -20.78 1.32
CA ASN A 21 -10.36 -22.16 1.80
C ASN A 21 -10.23 -23.19 0.68
N THR A 22 -10.80 -22.93 -0.50
CA THR A 22 -10.83 -23.91 -1.60
C THR A 22 -9.78 -23.67 -2.68
N GLU A 23 -9.34 -22.42 -2.88
CA GLU A 23 -8.39 -22.06 -3.95
C GLU A 23 -7.04 -21.57 -3.44
N VAL A 24 -6.98 -20.90 -2.28
CA VAL A 24 -5.73 -20.27 -1.80
C VAL A 24 -4.96 -21.13 -0.80
N LEU A 25 -5.61 -21.63 0.26
CA LEU A 25 -4.93 -22.38 1.30
C LEU A 25 -4.39 -23.76 0.85
N PRO A 26 -5.06 -24.52 -0.03
CA PRO A 26 -4.52 -25.80 -0.49
C PRO A 26 -3.14 -25.64 -1.15
N GLY A 27 -2.14 -26.36 -0.63
CA GLY A 27 -0.75 -26.31 -1.12
C GLY A 27 0.16 -25.31 -0.42
N THR A 28 -0.34 -24.59 0.60
CA THR A 28 0.45 -23.64 1.40
C THR A 28 0.98 -24.21 2.73
N ASP A 29 0.61 -25.45 3.07
CA ASP A 29 0.83 -26.10 4.37
C ASP A 29 0.23 -25.35 5.58
N LEU A 30 -0.62 -24.36 5.35
CA LEU A 30 -1.32 -23.62 6.40
C LEU A 30 -2.64 -24.28 6.78
N ASP A 31 -2.84 -24.45 8.08
CA ASP A 31 -4.12 -24.88 8.65
C ASP A 31 -5.18 -23.76 8.55
N PRO A 32 -6.38 -24.01 8.00
CA PRO A 32 -7.42 -23.00 7.85
C PRO A 32 -7.86 -22.34 9.15
N ASP A 33 -8.03 -23.10 10.24
CA ASP A 33 -8.47 -22.56 11.52
C ASP A 33 -7.40 -21.63 12.12
N THR A 34 -6.13 -22.02 11.99
CA THR A 34 -4.97 -21.20 12.39
C THR A 34 -4.86 -19.93 11.55
N PHE A 35 -5.07 -20.01 10.24
CA PHE A 35 -5.07 -18.85 9.35
C PHE A 35 -6.14 -17.84 9.79
N TRP A 36 -7.39 -18.29 9.92
CA TRP A 36 -8.53 -17.43 10.22
C TRP A 36 -8.48 -16.82 11.62
N SER A 37 -8.03 -17.58 12.62
CA SER A 37 -7.79 -17.04 13.96
C SER A 37 -6.66 -15.99 13.96
N GLY A 38 -5.63 -16.19 13.15
CA GLY A 38 -4.59 -15.19 12.90
C GLY A 38 -5.14 -13.91 12.26
N VAL A 39 -6.01 -14.02 11.25
CA VAL A 39 -6.65 -12.88 10.60
C VAL A 39 -7.51 -12.09 11.60
N ASP A 40 -8.37 -12.75 12.38
CA ASP A 40 -9.19 -12.09 13.41
C ASP A 40 -8.32 -11.28 14.38
N LYS A 41 -7.26 -11.90 14.89
CA LYS A 41 -6.34 -11.25 15.83
C LYS A 41 -5.62 -10.06 15.23
N VAL A 42 -5.04 -10.21 14.03
CA VAL A 42 -4.29 -9.12 13.36
C VAL A 42 -5.22 -7.95 13.05
N VAL A 43 -6.44 -8.20 12.58
CA VAL A 43 -7.43 -7.14 12.33
C VAL A 43 -7.80 -6.44 13.64
N ALA A 44 -8.12 -7.19 14.70
CA ALA A 44 -8.46 -6.61 15.99
C ALA A 44 -7.33 -5.73 16.58
N ASP A 45 -6.09 -6.21 16.53
CA ASP A 45 -4.94 -5.53 17.11
C ASP A 45 -4.51 -4.30 16.29
N LEU A 46 -4.60 -4.36 14.96
CA LEU A 46 -4.03 -3.32 14.08
C LEU A 46 -5.05 -2.33 13.51
N THR A 47 -6.35 -2.62 13.53
CA THR A 47 -7.38 -1.68 13.06
C THR A 47 -7.35 -0.33 13.78
N PRO A 48 -7.26 -0.24 15.13
CA PRO A 48 -7.20 1.05 15.82
C PRO A 48 -6.00 1.88 15.37
N LYS A 49 -4.81 1.28 15.28
CA LYS A 49 -3.60 1.95 14.81
C LYS A 49 -3.73 2.43 13.37
N ASN A 50 -4.35 1.64 12.48
CA ASN A 50 -4.57 2.04 11.10
C ASN A 50 -5.51 3.26 11.02
N GLN A 51 -6.59 3.28 11.79
CA GLN A 51 -7.50 4.42 11.87
C GLN A 51 -6.81 5.67 12.39
N ASP A 52 -5.97 5.55 13.42
CA ASP A 52 -5.18 6.67 13.96
C ASP A 52 -4.22 7.25 12.91
N LEU A 53 -3.59 6.39 12.09
CA LEU A 53 -2.72 6.84 11.01
C LEU A 53 -3.48 7.60 9.92
N LEU A 54 -4.72 7.21 9.60
CA LEU A 54 -5.57 7.94 8.66
C LEU A 54 -6.02 9.28 9.26
N ALA A 55 -6.48 9.27 10.52
CA ALA A 55 -6.86 10.50 11.23
C ALA A 55 -5.69 11.49 11.31
N ARG A 56 -4.46 10.99 11.49
CA ARG A 56 -3.26 11.83 11.48
C ARG A 56 -3.01 12.47 10.12
N ARG A 57 -3.29 11.79 9.00
CA ARG A 57 -3.20 12.39 7.66
C ARG A 57 -4.21 13.52 7.50
N ASP A 58 -5.45 13.28 7.91
CA ASP A 58 -6.53 14.27 7.83
C ASP A 58 -6.23 15.51 8.69
N ASP A 59 -5.73 15.29 9.90
CA ASP A 59 -5.30 16.36 10.83
C ASP A 59 -4.18 17.23 10.22
N LEU A 60 -3.11 16.60 9.72
CA LEU A 60 -2.01 17.30 9.07
C LEU A 60 -2.50 18.11 7.87
N GLN A 61 -3.33 17.52 7.00
CA GLN A 61 -3.88 18.22 5.84
C GLN A 61 -4.77 19.39 6.24
N ALA A 62 -5.64 19.23 7.24
CA ALA A 62 -6.50 20.29 7.74
C ALA A 62 -5.71 21.48 8.30
N GLN A 63 -4.60 21.21 9.00
CA GLN A 63 -3.70 22.24 9.50
C GLN A 63 -2.99 22.98 8.37
N ILE A 64 -2.46 22.27 7.37
CA ILE A 64 -1.82 22.86 6.17
C ILE A 64 -2.82 23.75 5.43
N ASP A 65 -4.03 23.23 5.18
CA ASP A 65 -5.09 23.99 4.53
C ASP A 65 -5.45 25.27 5.30
N LYS A 66 -5.59 25.17 6.63
CA LYS A 66 -5.88 26.32 7.51
C LYS A 66 -4.74 27.33 7.48
N TRP A 67 -3.49 26.87 7.46
CA TRP A 67 -2.31 27.73 7.42
C TRP A 67 -2.30 28.59 6.15
N HIS A 68 -2.53 27.98 4.98
CA HIS A 68 -2.61 28.70 3.71
C HIS A 68 -3.84 29.61 3.62
N ARG A 69 -5.02 29.17 4.10
CA ARG A 69 -6.22 30.03 4.14
C ARG A 69 -6.06 31.26 5.03
N ALA A 70 -5.23 31.19 6.06
CA ALA A 70 -4.92 32.34 6.91
C ALA A 70 -3.88 33.31 6.29
N ARG A 71 -3.15 32.87 5.25
CA ARG A 71 -2.03 33.60 4.62
C ARG A 71 -2.22 33.69 3.10
N VAL A 72 -3.29 34.36 2.68
CA VAL A 72 -3.66 34.49 1.25
C VAL A 72 -3.06 35.74 0.58
N ILE A 73 -2.51 36.67 1.37
CA ILE A 73 -1.96 37.92 0.86
C ILE A 73 -0.43 37.86 0.93
N GLY A 74 0.22 38.13 -0.19
CA GLY A 74 1.68 38.17 -0.29
C GLY A 74 2.30 36.83 -0.69
N PRO A 75 3.63 36.82 -0.89
CA PRO A 75 4.36 35.62 -1.22
C PRO A 75 4.47 34.68 -0.02
N LEU A 76 4.70 33.39 -0.28
CA LEU A 76 5.03 32.40 0.74
C LEU A 76 6.42 32.73 1.34
N ASP A 77 6.51 32.82 2.66
CA ASP A 77 7.79 32.79 3.37
C ASP A 77 8.22 31.33 3.59
N PRO A 78 9.32 30.87 2.95
CA PRO A 78 9.77 29.48 3.07
C PRO A 78 10.22 29.09 4.48
N GLU A 79 10.84 30.00 5.24
CA GLU A 79 11.36 29.70 6.58
C GLU A 79 10.20 29.59 7.58
N GLU A 80 9.21 30.49 7.49
CA GLU A 80 7.99 30.40 8.30
C GLU A 80 7.23 29.10 8.01
N TYR A 81 7.07 28.74 6.72
CA TYR A 81 6.34 27.54 6.33
C TYR A 81 7.08 26.26 6.78
N LYS A 82 8.40 26.23 6.64
CA LYS A 82 9.22 25.11 7.12
C LYS A 82 9.09 24.95 8.64
N GLN A 83 9.17 26.03 9.41
CA GLN A 83 9.00 25.98 10.86
C GLN A 83 7.60 25.47 11.24
N PHE A 84 6.56 25.96 10.57
CA PHE A 84 5.20 25.45 10.77
C PHE A 84 5.09 23.94 10.54
N LEU A 85 5.68 23.41 9.45
CA LEU A 85 5.65 21.97 9.18
C LEU A 85 6.40 21.15 10.23
N ILE A 86 7.46 21.70 10.83
CA ILE A 86 8.14 21.09 11.99
C ILE A 86 7.22 21.12 13.22
N ASP A 87 6.60 22.26 13.52
CA ASP A 87 5.76 22.46 14.70
C ASP A 87 4.54 21.52 14.74
N ILE A 88 3.92 21.26 13.57
CA ILE A 88 2.80 20.32 13.47
C ILE A 88 3.28 18.86 13.43
N GLY A 89 4.58 18.60 13.40
CA GLY A 89 5.18 17.28 13.33
C GLY A 89 5.08 16.61 11.95
N TYR A 90 4.94 17.39 10.88
CA TYR A 90 4.98 16.92 9.49
C TYR A 90 6.42 16.68 9.04
N LEU A 91 7.30 17.67 9.26
CA LEU A 91 8.75 17.50 9.09
C LEU A 91 9.34 17.01 10.40
N GLN A 92 9.97 15.85 10.36
CA GLN A 92 10.64 15.23 11.50
C GLN A 92 12.16 15.41 11.38
N PRO A 93 12.91 15.35 12.49
CA PRO A 93 14.37 15.33 12.44
C PRO A 93 14.88 14.19 11.56
N GLU A 94 15.94 14.48 10.79
CA GLU A 94 16.61 13.46 10.00
C GLU A 94 17.26 12.42 10.94
N PRO A 95 17.07 11.12 10.71
CA PRO A 95 17.75 10.09 11.49
C PRO A 95 19.25 10.10 11.21
N ALA A 96 20.04 9.49 12.11
CA ALA A 96 21.47 9.28 11.86
C ALA A 96 21.69 8.33 10.66
N ASP A 97 22.85 8.48 10.01
CA ASP A 97 23.26 7.61 8.90
C ASP A 97 23.16 6.13 9.26
N PHE A 98 22.56 5.36 8.35
CA PHE A 98 22.45 3.91 8.46
C PHE A 98 22.48 3.25 7.07
N THR A 99 22.69 1.95 7.03
CA THR A 99 22.62 1.14 5.81
C THR A 99 21.45 0.17 5.91
N ILE A 100 20.66 0.04 4.84
CA ILE A 100 19.56 -0.94 4.77
C ILE A 100 20.11 -2.37 4.85
N THR A 101 19.34 -3.28 5.45
CA THR A 101 19.79 -4.67 5.73
C THR A 101 18.96 -5.73 5.02
N THR A 102 18.09 -5.34 4.10
CA THR A 102 17.19 -6.26 3.40
C THR A 102 18.00 -7.29 2.60
N ALA A 103 17.66 -8.57 2.75
CA ALA A 103 18.32 -9.69 2.08
C ALA A 103 17.30 -10.55 1.33
N GLY A 104 17.77 -11.39 0.40
CA GLY A 104 16.89 -12.26 -0.40
C GLY A 104 16.03 -11.51 -1.42
N VAL A 105 16.53 -10.38 -1.93
CA VAL A 105 15.86 -9.56 -2.95
C VAL A 105 16.36 -9.98 -4.33
N ASP A 106 15.44 -10.14 -5.30
CA ASP A 106 15.75 -10.55 -6.68
C ASP A 106 16.60 -9.52 -7.45
N ASP A 107 17.37 -10.00 -8.44
CA ASP A 107 18.31 -9.19 -9.24
C ASP A 107 17.63 -8.10 -10.08
N GLU A 108 16.37 -8.31 -10.47
CA GLU A 108 15.54 -7.31 -11.15
C GLU A 108 15.29 -6.08 -10.28
N ILE A 109 15.44 -6.19 -8.95
CA ILE A 109 15.29 -5.08 -7.99
C ILE A 109 16.66 -4.56 -7.55
N THR A 110 17.65 -5.41 -7.32
CA THR A 110 18.94 -5.00 -6.72
C THR A 110 19.98 -4.50 -7.73
N THR A 111 20.00 -5.06 -8.93
CA THR A 111 21.18 -5.00 -9.81
C THR A 111 20.85 -4.45 -11.19
N THR A 112 19.60 -4.62 -11.66
CA THR A 112 19.18 -4.23 -13.01
C THR A 112 18.37 -2.94 -12.99
N ALA A 113 18.78 -1.95 -13.78
CA ALA A 113 17.96 -0.78 -14.07
C ALA A 113 17.01 -1.09 -15.25
N GLY A 114 15.72 -0.80 -15.11
CA GLY A 114 14.76 -1.05 -16.18
C GLY A 114 13.38 -0.42 -15.95
N PRO A 115 12.48 -0.54 -16.94
CA PRO A 115 11.10 -0.06 -16.81
C PRO A 115 10.31 -0.87 -15.78
N GLN A 116 9.37 -0.21 -15.09
CA GLN A 116 8.39 -0.86 -14.22
C GLN A 116 6.97 -0.55 -14.71
N LEU A 117 6.17 -1.59 -14.91
CA LEU A 117 4.81 -1.48 -15.41
C LEU A 117 3.80 -1.60 -14.25
N VAL A 118 2.74 -0.78 -14.29
CA VAL A 118 1.62 -0.83 -13.35
C VAL A 118 0.34 -1.18 -14.11
N VAL A 119 -0.33 -2.29 -13.74
CA VAL A 119 -1.55 -2.77 -14.40
C VAL A 119 -2.64 -3.18 -13.40
N PRO A 120 -3.93 -3.11 -13.78
CA PRO A 120 -5.02 -3.52 -12.90
C PRO A 120 -5.15 -5.05 -12.83
N ILE A 121 -4.94 -5.64 -11.66
CA ILE A 121 -4.98 -7.10 -11.44
C ILE A 121 -6.36 -7.74 -11.74
N LEU A 122 -7.44 -6.96 -11.66
CA LEU A 122 -8.80 -7.41 -11.97
C LEU A 122 -9.01 -7.72 -13.46
N ASN A 123 -8.09 -7.31 -14.34
CA ASN A 123 -8.10 -7.67 -15.75
C ASN A 123 -7.00 -8.70 -16.03
N ALA A 124 -7.38 -9.98 -16.06
CA ALA A 124 -6.46 -11.08 -16.31
C ALA A 124 -5.69 -10.94 -17.63
N ARG A 125 -6.31 -10.38 -18.69
CA ARG A 125 -5.63 -10.13 -19.96
C ARG A 125 -4.50 -9.11 -19.80
N PHE A 126 -4.74 -8.05 -19.03
CA PHE A 126 -3.70 -7.04 -18.77
C PHE A 126 -2.59 -7.59 -17.88
N ALA A 127 -2.93 -8.38 -16.86
CA ALA A 127 -1.95 -9.05 -16.02
C ALA A 127 -1.05 -10.02 -16.82
N LEU A 128 -1.63 -10.84 -17.69
CA LEU A 128 -0.88 -11.76 -18.55
C LEU A 128 0.00 -11.03 -19.57
N ASN A 129 -0.52 -9.99 -20.21
CA ASN A 129 0.26 -9.16 -21.12
C ASN A 129 1.42 -8.48 -20.40
N ALA A 130 1.18 -7.97 -19.18
CA ALA A 130 2.22 -7.34 -18.37
C ALA A 130 3.32 -8.32 -17.96
N ALA A 131 2.96 -9.53 -17.53
CA ALA A 131 3.93 -10.57 -17.21
C ALA A 131 4.82 -10.92 -18.41
N ASN A 132 4.22 -11.00 -19.60
CA ASN A 132 4.94 -11.31 -20.84
C ASN A 132 5.73 -10.12 -21.41
N ALA A 133 5.43 -8.89 -20.99
CA ALA A 133 6.10 -7.68 -21.45
C ALA A 133 7.57 -7.57 -21.00
N ARG A 134 8.08 -8.52 -20.21
CA ARG A 134 9.51 -8.63 -19.89
C ARG A 134 10.36 -8.71 -21.17
N TRP A 135 9.84 -9.35 -22.22
CA TRP A 135 10.46 -9.41 -23.53
C TRP A 135 9.45 -9.01 -24.60
N GLY A 136 9.76 -7.96 -25.35
CA GLY A 136 8.92 -7.45 -26.43
C GLY A 136 9.69 -7.30 -27.73
N SER A 137 8.98 -7.41 -28.86
CA SER A 137 9.55 -7.13 -30.18
C SER A 137 9.80 -5.63 -30.34
N LEU A 138 11.06 -5.25 -30.57
CA LEU A 138 11.41 -3.85 -30.86
C LEU A 138 10.79 -3.37 -32.17
N TYR A 139 10.62 -4.26 -33.16
CA TYR A 139 10.05 -3.89 -34.46
C TYR A 139 8.57 -3.55 -34.33
N ASP A 140 7.83 -4.36 -33.57
CA ASP A 140 6.41 -4.10 -33.31
C ASP A 140 6.24 -2.82 -32.50
N ALA A 141 7.13 -2.61 -31.51
CA ALA A 141 7.12 -1.39 -30.69
C ALA A 141 7.49 -0.12 -31.47
N LEU A 142 8.33 -0.19 -32.50
CA LEU A 142 8.69 0.97 -33.32
C LEU A 142 7.68 1.25 -34.44
N TYR A 143 7.11 0.20 -35.04
CA TYR A 143 6.22 0.34 -36.19
C TYR A 143 4.75 0.56 -35.77
N GLY A 144 4.34 -0.02 -34.63
CA GLY A 144 2.96 -0.02 -34.16
C GLY A 144 2.55 1.14 -33.25
N THR A 145 3.44 2.12 -33.05
CA THR A 145 3.20 3.32 -32.23
C THR A 145 2.78 4.52 -33.04
#